data_AF-C3ZF26-F1
#
_entry.id   AF-C3ZF26-F1
#
_cell.length_a   1.000
_cell.length_b   1.000
_cell.length_c   1.000
_cell.angle_alpha   90.00
_cell.angle_beta   90.00
_cell.angle_gamma   90.00
#
_symmetry.space_group_name_H-M   'P 1'
#
loop_
_entity.id
_entity.type
_entity.pdbx_description
1 polymer ?
#
loop_
_entity_poly.entity_id
_entity_poly.type
_entity_poly.pdbx_seq_one_letter_code
_entity_poly.pdbx_strand_id
1 'polypeptide(L)'
;CQSGWTGYKDHCYLFVRNRVSWFKANRLCKQCGANLASVSSAVENNFIARIITGGDLVWFGLRRQKRAWAWTDGTPLIYTNWAPGEP
;
A
#
# COMPACT_ATOMS: atom_id res chain seq x y z
N CYS A 1 9.47 -5.54 -13.73
CA CYS A 1 9.16 -4.22 -13.14
C CYS A 1 10.02 -3.14 -13.78
N GLN A 2 9.58 -1.88 -13.80
CA GLN A 2 10.40 -0.76 -14.26
C GLN A 2 11.60 -0.54 -13.32
N SER A 3 12.64 0.17 -13.78
CA SER A 3 13.79 0.51 -12.94
C SER A 3 13.34 1.24 -11.66
N GLY A 4 13.90 0.85 -10.51
CA GLY A 4 13.55 1.38 -9.19
C GLY A 4 12.38 0.69 -8.48
N TRP A 5 11.66 -0.21 -9.16
CA TRP A 5 10.57 -0.99 -8.56
C TRP A 5 11.04 -2.39 -8.16
N THR A 6 10.51 -2.91 -7.05
CA THR A 6 10.77 -4.28 -6.57
C THR A 6 9.59 -5.19 -6.89
N GLY A 7 9.86 -6.32 -7.55
CA GLY A 7 8.82 -7.28 -7.93
C GLY A 7 8.46 -8.27 -6.82
N TYR A 8 7.18 -8.62 -6.73
CA TYR A 8 6.68 -9.74 -5.93
C TYR A 8 5.44 -10.33 -6.62
N LYS A 9 5.55 -11.61 -6.99
CA LYS A 9 4.56 -12.29 -7.86
C LYS A 9 4.31 -11.45 -9.12
N ASP A 10 3.04 -11.18 -9.43
CA ASP A 10 2.60 -10.45 -10.62
C ASP A 10 2.53 -8.93 -10.41
N HIS A 11 3.10 -8.41 -9.31
CA HIS A 11 3.04 -7.00 -8.94
C HIS A 11 4.43 -6.38 -8.76
N CYS A 12 4.48 -5.07 -8.92
CA CYS A 12 5.66 -4.24 -8.74
C CYS A 12 5.39 -3.19 -7.66
N TYR A 13 6.31 -3.05 -6.72
CA TYR A 13 6.21 -2.16 -5.57
C TYR A 13 7.29 -1.08 -5.60
N LEU A 14 6.92 0.14 -5.22
CA LEU A 14 7.85 1.27 -5.10
C LEU A 14 7.71 1.88 -3.71
N PHE A 15 8.79 1.87 -2.92
CA PHE A 15 8.84 2.57 -1.66
C PHE A 15 9.17 4.05 -1.89
N VAL A 16 8.24 4.94 -1.53
CA VAL A 16 8.40 6.39 -1.65
C VAL A 16 8.59 6.99 -0.26
N ARG A 17 9.75 7.62 -0.03
CA ARG A 17 10.11 8.22 1.27
C ARG A 17 9.45 9.57 1.53
N ASN A 18 8.92 10.24 0.50
CA ASN A 18 8.33 11.56 0.64
C ASN A 18 7.09 11.52 1.53
N ARG A 19 7.16 12.20 2.68
CA ARG A 19 6.02 12.34 3.60
C ARG A 19 5.03 13.36 3.04
N VAL A 20 3.87 12.88 2.62
CA VAL A 20 2.76 13.68 2.10
C VAL A 20 1.45 13.17 2.68
N SER A 21 0.36 13.95 2.55
CA SER A 21 -0.96 13.46 2.92
C SER A 21 -1.36 12.25 2.09
N TRP A 22 -2.21 11.39 2.64
CA TRP A 22 -2.73 10.22 1.94
C TRP A 22 -3.34 10.58 0.57
N PHE A 23 -4.09 11.68 0.50
CA PHE A 23 -4.69 12.17 -0.75
C PHE A 23 -3.65 12.53 -1.80
N LYS A 24 -2.55 13.18 -1.40
CA LYS A 24 -1.45 13.53 -2.30
C LYS A 24 -0.69 12.28 -2.74
N ALA A 25 -0.43 11.33 -1.83
CA ALA A 25 0.20 10.05 -2.17
C ALA A 25 -0.62 9.27 -3.19
N ASN A 26 -1.92 9.09 -2.95
CA ASN A 26 -2.84 8.41 -3.86
C ASN A 26 -2.87 9.06 -5.26
N ARG A 27 -2.89 10.40 -5.32
CA ARG A 27 -2.84 11.13 -6.59
C ARG A 27 -1.52 10.89 -7.33
N LEU A 28 -0.39 10.94 -6.63
CA LEU A 28 0.94 10.72 -7.22
C LEU A 28 1.08 9.30 -7.77
N CYS A 29 0.64 8.27 -7.02
CA CYS A 29 0.64 6.89 -7.51
C CYS A 29 -0.17 6.78 -8.82
N LYS A 30 -1.37 7.35 -8.87
CA LYS A 30 -2.22 7.35 -10.07
C LYS A 30 -1.60 8.07 -11.26
N GLN A 31 -0.91 9.19 -11.02
CA GLN A 31 -0.19 9.92 -12.07
C GLN A 31 0.97 9.11 -12.67
N CYS A 32 1.55 8.19 -11.91
CA CYS A 32 2.57 7.24 -12.39
C CYS A 32 1.97 5.96 -12.99
N GLY A 33 0.65 5.88 -13.19
CA GLY A 33 -0.01 4.66 -13.69
C GLY A 33 -0.05 3.52 -12.67
N ALA A 34 0.06 3.84 -11.37
CA ALA A 34 0.06 2.89 -10.27
C ALA A 34 -1.04 3.20 -9.24
N ASN A 35 -1.14 2.41 -8.18
CA ASN A 35 -2.00 2.65 -7.04
C ASN A 35 -1.19 2.61 -5.74
N LEU A 36 -1.69 3.25 -4.68
CA LEU A 36 -1.21 2.93 -3.33
C LEU A 36 -1.43 1.43 -3.08
N ALA A 37 -0.43 0.77 -2.51
CA ALA A 37 -0.43 -0.69 -2.39
C ALA A 37 -1.64 -1.21 -1.61
N SER A 38 -2.24 -2.28 -2.11
CA SER A 38 -3.11 -3.17 -1.35
C SER A 38 -2.31 -4.30 -0.73
N VAL A 39 -2.87 -4.93 0.31
CA VAL A 39 -2.28 -6.14 0.90
C VAL A 39 -3.37 -7.22 0.98
N SER A 40 -3.08 -8.37 0.38
CA SER A 40 -4.00 -9.49 0.20
C SER A 40 -3.62 -10.73 1.03
N SER A 41 -2.43 -10.75 1.62
CA SER A 41 -1.94 -11.87 2.42
C SER A 41 -0.84 -11.47 3.40
N ALA A 42 -0.62 -12.30 4.43
CA ALA A 42 0.48 -12.12 5.38
C ALA A 42 1.87 -12.21 4.73
N VAL A 43 2.02 -13.04 3.68
CA VAL A 43 3.30 -13.19 2.97
C VAL A 43 3.62 -11.93 2.18
N GLU A 44 2.62 -11.34 1.53
CA GLU A 44 2.75 -10.05 0.86
C GLU A 44 3.04 -8.91 1.85
N ASN A 45 2.34 -8.87 2.99
CA ASN A 45 2.62 -7.92 4.07
C ASN A 45 4.09 -7.99 4.50
N ASN A 46 4.61 -9.21 4.73
CA ASN A 46 6.00 -9.42 5.13
C ASN A 46 7.01 -9.05 4.03
N PHE A 47 6.67 -9.29 2.76
CA PHE A 47 7.48 -8.81 1.64
C PHE A 47 7.54 -7.27 1.62
N ILE A 48 6.39 -6.60 1.72
CA ILE A 48 6.33 -5.13 1.73
C ILE A 48 7.09 -4.55 2.94
N ALA A 49 6.99 -5.17 4.11
CA ALA A 49 7.75 -4.76 5.29
C ALA A 49 9.27 -4.82 5.09
N ARG A 50 9.78 -5.74 4.26
CA ARG A 50 11.23 -5.85 3.96
C ARG A 50 11.75 -4.77 3.02
N ILE A 51 10.91 -4.26 2.12
CA ILE A 51 11.29 -3.17 1.20
C ILE A 51 11.19 -1.79 1.86
N ILE A 52 10.41 -1.66 2.94
CA ILE A 52 10.32 -0.44 3.73
C ILE A 52 11.54 -0.40 4.66
N THR A 53 12.44 0.55 4.41
CA THR A 53 13.66 0.73 5.22
C THR A 53 13.55 1.94 6.12
N GLY A 54 14.10 1.88 7.34
CA GLY A 54 14.23 3.03 8.24
C GLY A 54 13.10 3.20 9.26
N GLY A 55 12.17 2.23 9.36
CA GLY A 55 11.09 2.29 10.34
C GLY A 55 10.03 3.36 10.06
N ASP A 56 9.96 3.85 8.82
CA ASP A 56 9.00 4.86 8.42
C ASP A 56 7.56 4.30 8.39
N LEU A 57 6.60 5.10 8.86
CA LEU A 57 5.18 4.87 8.59
C LEU A 57 4.88 5.23 7.14
N VAL A 58 4.19 4.34 6.44
CA VAL A 58 3.86 4.49 5.01
C VAL A 58 2.36 4.41 4.78
N TRP A 59 1.90 5.09 3.73
CA TRP A 59 0.51 5.00 3.30
C TRP A 59 0.26 3.74 2.48
N PHE A 60 -0.86 3.08 2.78
CA PHE A 60 -1.45 2.03 1.98
C PHE A 60 -2.75 2.52 1.32
N GLY A 61 -3.25 1.79 0.33
CA GLY A 61 -4.45 2.15 -0.42
C GLY A 61 -5.77 1.94 0.34
N LEU A 62 -5.72 1.47 1.59
CA LEU A 62 -6.91 1.17 2.37
C LEU A 62 -7.57 2.46 2.86
N ARG A 63 -8.86 2.64 2.57
CA ARG A 63 -9.59 3.81 3.01
C ARG A 63 -11.03 3.47 3.35
N ARG A 64 -11.56 4.10 4.40
CA ARG A 64 -12.97 4.01 4.76
C ARG A 64 -13.82 4.77 3.74
N GLN A 65 -14.66 4.04 3.02
CA GLN A 65 -15.69 4.56 2.13
C GLN A 65 -17.05 4.40 2.81
N LYS A 66 -17.70 5.52 3.17
CA LYS A 66 -18.92 5.55 3.99
C LYS A 66 -18.71 4.79 5.31
N ARG A 67 -19.15 3.53 5.38
CA ARG A 67 -19.09 2.67 6.58
C ARG A 67 -18.19 1.44 6.41
N ALA A 68 -17.52 1.26 5.27
CA ALA A 68 -16.70 0.08 5.00
C ALA A 68 -15.27 0.46 4.59
N TRP A 69 -14.29 -0.33 4.98
CA TRP A 69 -12.91 -0.23 4.49
C TRP A 69 -12.81 -0.89 3.11
N ALA A 70 -12.13 -0.23 2.16
CA ALA A 70 -11.91 -0.75 0.83
C ALA A 70 -10.57 -0.29 0.27
N TRP A 71 -9.92 -1.16 -0.50
CA TRP A 71 -8.72 -0.80 -1.25
C TRP A 71 -9.08 0.08 -2.45
N THR A 72 -8.30 1.14 -2.68
CA THR A 72 -8.58 2.11 -3.76
C THR A 72 -8.32 1.59 -5.17
N ASP A 73 -7.61 0.48 -5.31
CA ASP A 73 -7.32 -0.20 -6.57
C ASP A 73 -8.37 -1.25 -6.96
N GLY A 74 -9.38 -1.46 -6.11
CA GLY A 74 -10.44 -2.46 -6.30
C GLY A 74 -10.10 -3.85 -5.78
N THR A 75 -8.92 -4.05 -5.19
CA THR A 75 -8.55 -5.32 -4.57
C THR A 75 -9.56 -5.69 -3.47
N PRO A 76 -10.05 -6.93 -3.40
CA PRO A 76 -10.92 -7.38 -2.31
C PRO A 76 -10.23 -7.27 -0.95
N LEU A 77 -10.93 -6.75 0.06
CA LEU A 77 -10.42 -6.71 1.43
C LEU A 77 -10.59 -8.08 2.11
N ILE A 78 -9.66 -9.00 1.84
CA ILE A 78 -9.64 -10.36 2.42
C ILE A 78 -8.57 -10.53 3.51
N TYR A 79 -7.71 -9.53 3.70
CA TYR A 79 -6.63 -9.56 4.66
C TYR A 79 -6.51 -8.20 5.35
N THR A 80 -6.31 -8.24 6.67
CA THR A 80 -6.02 -7.09 7.52
C THR A 80 -4.97 -7.46 8.55
N ASN A 81 -4.13 -6.50 8.93
CA ASN A 81 -3.12 -6.66 9.96
C ASN A 81 -3.17 -5.47 10.93
N TRP A 82 -4.33 -5.28 11.56
CA TRP A 82 -4.59 -4.17 12.47
C TRP A 82 -3.75 -4.30 13.74
N ALA A 83 -3.25 -3.17 14.23
CA ALA A 83 -2.65 -3.10 15.56
C ALA A 83 -3.74 -3.24 16.64
N PRO A 84 -3.39 -3.61 17.89
CA PRO A 84 -4.36 -3.64 18.97
C PRO A 84 -5.09 -2.29 19.13
N GLY A 85 -6.43 -2.31 19.09
CA GLY A 85 -7.27 -1.12 19.20
C GLY A 85 -7.67 -0.47 17.86
N GLU A 86 -7.19 -0.98 16.73
CA GLU A 86 -7.54 -0.55 15.37
C GLU A 86 -8.57 -1.52 14.72
N PRO A 87 -9.34 -1.11 13.70
CA PRO A 87 -9.30 0.20 13.03
C PRO A 87 -10.06 1.34 13.73
#